data_AF-A0A968KND1-F1
#
_entry.id   AF-A0A968KND1-F1
#
_cell.length_a   1.000
_cell.length_b   1.000
_cell.length_c   1.000
_cell.angle_alpha   90.00
_cell.angle_beta   90.00
_cell.angle_gamma   90.00
#
_symmetry.space_group_name_H-M   'P 1'
#
loop_
_entity.id
_entity.type
_entity.pdbx_description
1 polymer ?
#
loop_
_entity_poly.entity_id
_entity_poly.type
_entity_poly.pdbx_seq_one_letter_code
_entity_poly.pdbx_strand_id
1 'polypeptide(L)'
;MAEVKEIIDFIEDKKLDLPSLESLVKRLSARKNKRANEKAEKNRIDKEIESLAETYKNRMGEWEDEKKEKNNYIKIKLKMLEEGIGAKKDQVTNIVKDFEAEIGDKDNQLTAAKKAFGKSKSDYEQAQKELSQSLKDFEDGKNFPLKLKKAFSGLDQLTPLLKDEGPGNLSSLYKAYYFADKYNKQLKKIKIANVTDFKKNLKAKWKVIGEKKKELDKKESALETAKQELETAQKELSEITQNREAQILQNIDKLK
;
A
#
# COMPACT_ATOMS: atom_id res chain seq x y z
N MET A 1 -63.32 37.62 4.43
CA MET A 1 -62.84 38.73 3.58
C MET A 1 -61.38 39.11 3.85
N ALA A 2 -60.85 38.96 5.08
CA ALA A 2 -59.43 39.25 5.37
C ALA A 2 -58.42 38.31 4.68
N GLU A 3 -58.67 36.99 4.68
CA GLU A 3 -57.76 36.00 4.06
C GLU A 3 -57.66 36.13 2.53
N VAL A 4 -58.75 36.51 1.86
CA VAL A 4 -58.75 36.70 0.40
C VAL A 4 -57.91 37.92 0.02
N LYS A 5 -57.92 38.96 0.86
CA LYS A 5 -57.13 40.17 0.66
C LYS A 5 -55.63 39.91 0.87
N GLU A 6 -55.25 39.15 1.90
CA GLU A 6 -53.85 38.73 2.11
C GLU A 6 -53.31 37.85 0.97
N ILE A 7 -54.15 36.99 0.39
CA ILE A 7 -53.75 36.15 -0.75
C ILE A 7 -53.56 37.01 -2.01
N ILE A 8 -54.45 37.97 -2.26
CA ILE A 8 -54.34 38.91 -3.40
C ILE A 8 -53.10 39.78 -3.25
N ASP A 9 -52.89 40.37 -2.06
CA ASP A 9 -51.74 41.23 -1.77
C ASP A 9 -50.41 40.45 -1.93
N PHE A 10 -50.36 39.18 -1.52
CA PHE A 10 -49.18 38.31 -1.72
C PHE A 10 -48.92 37.95 -3.19
N ILE A 11 -49.98 37.70 -3.98
CA ILE A 11 -49.88 37.42 -5.42
C ILE A 11 -49.35 38.64 -6.17
N GLU A 12 -49.88 39.82 -5.83
CA GLU A 12 -49.48 41.10 -6.43
C GLU A 12 -48.04 41.49 -6.04
N ASP A 13 -47.67 41.38 -4.76
CA ASP A 13 -46.32 41.70 -4.27
C ASP A 13 -45.24 40.77 -4.86
N LYS A 14 -45.57 39.48 -5.05
CA LYS A 14 -44.65 38.50 -5.65
C LYS A 14 -44.72 38.43 -7.18
N LYS A 15 -45.57 39.24 -7.84
CA LYS A 15 -45.80 39.26 -9.29
C LYS A 15 -46.04 37.86 -9.87
N LEU A 16 -46.83 37.05 -9.18
CA LEU A 16 -47.08 35.67 -9.59
C LEU A 16 -48.19 35.63 -10.65
N ASP A 17 -47.86 35.19 -11.86
CA ASP A 17 -48.87 34.91 -12.89
C ASP A 17 -49.64 33.60 -12.60
N LEU A 18 -50.81 33.44 -13.23
CA LEU A 18 -51.66 32.24 -13.09
C LEU A 18 -50.87 30.92 -13.29
N PRO A 19 -50.02 30.78 -14.32
CA PRO A 19 -49.15 29.60 -14.48
C PRO A 19 -48.18 29.36 -13.31
N SER A 20 -47.62 30.43 -12.72
CA SER A 20 -46.74 30.33 -11.55
C SER A 20 -47.47 29.87 -10.30
N LEU A 21 -48.73 30.29 -10.11
CA LEU A 21 -49.59 29.84 -9.01
C LEU A 21 -49.96 28.36 -9.16
N GLU A 22 -50.35 27.91 -10.35
CA GLU A 22 -50.62 26.49 -10.62
C GLU A 22 -49.36 25.62 -10.38
N SER A 23 -48.19 26.09 -10.81
CA SER A 23 -46.91 25.46 -10.55
C SER A 23 -46.57 25.39 -9.06
N LEU A 24 -46.92 26.43 -8.29
CA LEU A 24 -46.70 26.48 -6.84
C LEU A 24 -47.64 25.53 -6.10
N VAL A 25 -48.92 25.49 -6.46
CA VAL A 25 -49.91 24.54 -5.92
C VAL A 25 -49.51 23.11 -6.23
N LYS A 26 -49.08 22.80 -7.47
CA LYS A 26 -48.54 21.48 -7.82
C LYS A 26 -47.31 21.12 -6.98
N ARG A 27 -46.39 22.05 -6.77
CA ARG A 27 -45.20 21.87 -5.90
C ARG A 27 -45.57 21.64 -4.43
N LEU A 28 -46.55 22.37 -3.89
CA LEU A 28 -46.99 22.21 -2.51
C LEU A 28 -47.75 20.89 -2.30
N SER A 29 -48.62 20.50 -3.23
CA SER A 29 -49.31 19.21 -3.21
C SER A 29 -48.33 18.05 -3.34
N ALA A 30 -47.33 18.14 -4.22
CA ALA A 30 -46.24 17.17 -4.33
C ALA A 30 -45.42 17.09 -3.03
N ARG A 31 -45.11 18.23 -2.39
CA ARG A 31 -44.42 18.27 -1.09
C ARG A 31 -45.26 17.67 0.03
N LYS A 32 -46.57 17.91 0.06
CA LYS A 32 -47.49 17.34 1.05
C LYS A 32 -47.60 15.83 0.89
N ASN A 33 -47.72 15.33 -0.33
CA ASN A 33 -47.72 13.89 -0.63
C ASN A 33 -46.37 13.25 -0.29
N LYS A 34 -45.25 13.92 -0.60
CA LYS A 34 -43.91 13.46 -0.21
C LYS A 34 -43.77 13.34 1.31
N ARG A 35 -44.21 14.34 2.08
CA ARG A 35 -44.21 14.30 3.55
C ARG A 35 -45.12 13.21 4.13
N ALA A 36 -46.28 12.96 3.50
CA ALA A 36 -47.17 11.88 3.92
C ALA A 36 -46.54 10.50 3.68
N ASN A 37 -45.89 10.30 2.53
CA ASN A 37 -45.14 9.08 2.22
C ASN A 37 -43.93 8.91 3.13
N GLU A 38 -43.16 9.97 3.40
CA GLU A 38 -42.04 9.95 4.35
C GLU A 38 -42.51 9.60 5.78
N LYS A 39 -43.69 10.09 6.20
CA LYS A 39 -44.28 9.75 7.50
C LYS A 39 -44.75 8.28 7.55
N ALA A 40 -45.36 7.79 6.47
CA ALA A 40 -45.79 6.39 6.38
C ALA A 40 -44.58 5.44 6.37
N GLU A 41 -43.52 5.80 5.64
CA GLU A 41 -42.29 5.03 5.58
C GLU A 41 -41.55 5.06 6.93
N LYS A 42 -41.50 6.21 7.59
CA LYS A 42 -40.97 6.30 8.97
C LYS A 42 -41.74 5.37 9.91
N ASN A 43 -43.08 5.39 9.89
CA ASN A 43 -43.88 4.50 10.74
C ASN A 43 -43.68 3.01 10.39
N ARG A 44 -43.42 2.68 9.12
CA ARG A 44 -43.08 1.31 8.68
C ARG A 44 -41.74 0.88 9.27
N ILE A 45 -40.73 1.74 9.14
CA ILE A 45 -39.37 1.53 9.66
C ILE A 45 -39.41 1.41 11.20
N ASP A 46 -40.14 2.28 11.90
CA ASP A 46 -40.25 2.24 13.37
C ASP A 46 -40.83 0.89 13.85
N LYS A 47 -41.87 0.38 13.18
CA LYS A 47 -42.44 -0.96 13.46
C LYS A 47 -41.47 -2.10 13.16
N GLU A 48 -40.70 -1.98 12.08
CA GLU A 48 -39.70 -2.96 11.68
C GLU A 48 -38.56 -3.02 12.71
N ILE A 49 -38.13 -1.85 13.22
CA ILE A 49 -37.17 -1.73 14.32
C ILE A 49 -37.72 -2.36 15.60
N GLU A 50 -38.98 -2.10 15.97
CA GLU A 50 -39.60 -2.72 17.16
C GLU A 50 -39.65 -4.25 17.06
N SER A 51 -40.04 -4.78 15.89
CA SER A 51 -40.04 -6.23 15.63
C SER A 51 -38.65 -6.86 15.73
N LEU A 52 -37.63 -6.19 15.17
CA LEU A 52 -36.24 -6.61 15.26
C LEU A 52 -35.72 -6.54 16.71
N ALA A 53 -36.08 -5.50 17.45
CA ALA A 53 -35.72 -5.34 18.85
C ALA A 53 -36.31 -6.45 19.72
N GLU A 54 -37.58 -6.81 19.51
CA GLU A 54 -38.22 -7.91 20.24
C GLU A 54 -37.63 -9.28 19.87
N THR A 55 -37.31 -9.49 18.60
CA THR A 55 -36.61 -10.70 18.13
C THR A 55 -35.22 -10.83 18.76
N TYR A 56 -34.47 -9.71 18.83
CA TYR A 56 -33.16 -9.67 19.47
C TYR A 56 -33.26 -9.96 20.97
N LYS A 57 -34.24 -9.35 21.67
CA LYS A 57 -34.49 -9.58 23.09
C LYS A 57 -34.84 -11.04 23.38
N ASN A 58 -35.69 -11.67 22.58
CA ASN A 58 -36.05 -13.08 22.73
C ASN A 58 -34.84 -14.00 22.52
N ARG A 59 -34.03 -13.74 21.48
CA ARG A 59 -32.79 -14.51 21.23
C ARG A 59 -31.72 -14.30 22.29
N MET A 60 -31.62 -13.12 22.88
CA MET A 60 -30.66 -12.86 23.95
C MET A 60 -30.90 -13.77 25.15
N GLY A 61 -32.17 -14.02 25.53
CA GLY A 61 -32.52 -14.98 26.58
C GLY A 61 -32.09 -16.41 26.23
N GLU A 62 -32.41 -16.86 25.02
CA GLU A 62 -31.99 -18.18 24.51
C GLU A 62 -30.46 -18.35 24.52
N TRP A 63 -29.72 -17.32 24.09
CA TRP A 63 -28.26 -17.34 24.11
C TRP A 63 -27.67 -17.30 25.52
N GLU A 64 -28.29 -16.59 26.45
CA GLU A 64 -27.89 -16.60 27.86
C GLU A 64 -28.10 -17.98 28.50
N ASP A 65 -29.22 -18.62 28.19
CA ASP A 65 -29.53 -19.97 28.66
C ASP A 65 -28.61 -21.01 28.02
N GLU A 66 -28.38 -20.93 26.71
CA GLU A 66 -27.42 -21.79 25.99
C GLU A 66 -26.00 -21.61 26.55
N LYS A 67 -25.59 -20.36 26.84
CA LYS A 67 -24.30 -20.06 27.47
C LYS A 67 -24.21 -20.66 28.88
N LYS A 68 -25.27 -20.55 29.69
CA LYS A 68 -25.32 -21.18 31.02
C LYS A 68 -25.22 -22.69 30.92
N GLU A 69 -25.97 -23.31 30.02
CA GLU A 69 -25.97 -24.75 29.82
C GLU A 69 -24.59 -25.25 29.37
N LYS A 70 -23.98 -24.59 28.38
CA LYS A 70 -22.61 -24.88 27.93
C LYS A 70 -21.58 -24.70 29.04
N ASN A 71 -21.67 -23.61 29.82
CA ASN A 71 -20.77 -23.40 30.95
C ASN A 71 -20.94 -24.49 32.03
N ASN A 72 -22.17 -24.90 32.30
CA ASN A 72 -22.45 -25.95 33.29
C ASN A 72 -21.92 -27.30 32.80
N TYR A 73 -22.11 -27.62 31.52
CA TYR A 73 -21.52 -28.79 30.88
C TYR A 73 -19.99 -28.79 30.97
N ILE A 74 -19.34 -27.69 30.60
CA ILE A 74 -17.88 -27.52 30.70
C ILE A 74 -17.43 -27.72 32.15
N LYS A 75 -18.12 -27.11 33.12
CA LYS A 75 -17.79 -27.23 34.55
C LYS A 75 -17.87 -28.68 35.04
N ILE A 76 -18.94 -29.40 34.68
CA ILE A 76 -19.11 -30.81 35.05
C ILE A 76 -17.99 -31.66 34.43
N LYS A 77 -17.71 -31.48 33.13
CA LYS A 77 -16.68 -32.24 32.43
C LYS A 77 -15.28 -31.93 32.93
N LEU A 78 -14.97 -30.66 33.23
CA LEU A 78 -13.70 -30.27 33.86
C LEU A 78 -13.54 -30.96 35.20
N LYS A 79 -14.56 -30.98 36.07
CA LYS A 79 -14.48 -31.65 37.35
C LYS A 79 -14.23 -33.17 37.22
N MET A 80 -14.92 -33.83 36.29
CA MET A 80 -14.67 -35.25 35.99
C MET A 80 -13.25 -35.51 35.49
N LEU A 81 -12.71 -34.61 34.65
CA LEU A 81 -11.31 -34.68 34.19
C LEU A 81 -10.32 -34.42 35.33
N GLU A 82 -10.60 -33.44 36.19
CA GLU A 82 -9.76 -33.13 37.36
C GLU A 82 -9.70 -34.30 38.34
N GLU A 83 -10.84 -34.94 38.61
CA GLU A 83 -10.92 -36.15 39.43
C GLU A 83 -10.23 -37.34 38.75
N GLY A 84 -10.39 -37.50 37.43
CA GLY A 84 -9.79 -38.58 36.65
C GLY A 84 -8.27 -38.47 36.46
N ILE A 85 -7.74 -37.24 36.36
CA ILE A 85 -6.31 -36.96 36.25
C ILE A 85 -5.65 -36.89 37.64
N GLY A 86 -6.45 -36.65 38.69
CA GLY A 86 -6.08 -36.80 40.10
C GLY A 86 -4.79 -36.03 40.47
N ALA A 87 -3.91 -36.68 41.23
CA ALA A 87 -2.65 -36.11 41.71
C ALA A 87 -1.63 -35.75 40.60
N LYS A 88 -1.87 -36.17 39.35
CA LYS A 88 -0.98 -35.90 38.21
C LYS A 88 -1.43 -34.68 37.39
N LYS A 89 -2.51 -33.98 37.80
CA LYS A 89 -3.07 -32.80 37.11
C LYS A 89 -2.03 -31.72 36.82
N ASP A 90 -1.22 -31.37 37.81
CA ASP A 90 -0.20 -30.34 37.66
C ASP A 90 0.91 -30.79 36.69
N GLN A 91 1.28 -32.07 36.70
CA GLN A 91 2.27 -32.62 35.77
C GLN A 91 1.75 -32.63 34.33
N VAL A 92 0.51 -33.04 34.11
CA VAL A 92 -0.14 -33.00 32.78
C VAL A 92 -0.26 -31.57 32.28
N THR A 93 -0.66 -30.64 33.16
CA THR A 93 -0.76 -29.21 32.84
C THR A 93 0.59 -28.63 32.46
N ASN A 94 1.66 -29.01 33.15
CA ASN A 94 3.01 -28.56 32.83
C ASN A 94 3.49 -29.13 31.50
N ILE A 95 3.27 -30.42 31.21
CA ILE A 95 3.62 -31.01 29.90
C ILE A 95 2.95 -30.24 28.75
N VAL A 96 1.66 -29.92 28.89
CA VAL A 96 0.95 -29.14 27.86
C VAL A 96 1.52 -27.72 27.75
N LYS A 97 1.79 -27.06 28.89
CA LYS A 97 2.37 -25.70 28.89
C LYS A 97 3.77 -25.65 28.28
N ASP A 98 4.61 -26.65 28.54
CA ASP A 98 5.97 -26.73 28.00
C ASP A 98 5.92 -26.85 26.47
N PHE A 99 4.99 -27.66 25.93
CA PHE A 99 4.75 -27.75 24.49
C PHE A 99 4.19 -26.46 23.88
N GLU A 100 3.24 -25.81 24.56
CA GLU A 100 2.72 -24.50 24.12
C GLU A 100 3.82 -23.43 24.12
N ALA A 101 4.71 -23.45 25.11
CA ALA A 101 5.87 -22.57 25.16
C ALA A 101 6.84 -22.86 24.01
N GLU A 102 7.11 -24.13 23.71
CA GLU A 102 7.97 -24.51 22.58
C GLU A 102 7.38 -24.07 21.23
N ILE A 103 6.08 -24.25 21.02
CA ILE A 103 5.36 -23.73 19.84
C ILE A 103 5.47 -22.20 19.78
N GLY A 104 5.27 -21.51 20.90
CA GLY A 104 5.43 -20.06 21.00
C GLY A 104 6.84 -19.59 20.64
N ASP A 105 7.87 -20.29 21.10
CA ASP A 105 9.26 -20.00 20.76
C ASP A 105 9.54 -20.22 19.27
N LYS A 106 9.00 -21.29 18.67
CA LYS A 106 9.11 -21.55 17.23
C LYS A 106 8.36 -20.52 16.38
N ASP A 107 7.19 -20.06 16.82
CA ASP A 107 6.46 -19.00 16.13
C ASP A 107 7.20 -17.64 16.21
N ASN A 108 7.82 -17.35 17.36
CA ASN A 108 8.70 -16.20 17.51
C ASN A 108 9.92 -16.28 16.57
N GLN A 109 10.55 -17.46 16.45
CA GLN A 109 11.63 -17.70 15.49
C GLN A 109 11.16 -17.49 14.04
N LEU A 110 10.00 -18.01 13.66
CA LEU A 110 9.41 -17.81 12.34
C LEU A 110 9.15 -16.31 12.06
N THR A 111 8.64 -15.58 13.04
CA THR A 111 8.40 -14.14 12.93
C THR A 111 9.70 -13.36 12.76
N ALA A 112 10.74 -13.71 13.52
CA ALA A 112 12.07 -13.13 13.36
C ALA A 112 12.67 -13.43 11.97
N ALA A 113 12.57 -14.67 11.49
CA ALA A 113 13.04 -15.08 10.17
C ALA A 113 12.31 -14.35 9.03
N LYS A 114 10.98 -14.18 9.13
CA LYS A 114 10.19 -13.38 8.16
C LYS A 114 10.69 -11.93 8.09
N LYS A 115 10.98 -11.33 9.25
CA LYS A 115 11.51 -9.97 9.33
C LYS A 115 12.92 -9.88 8.74
N ALA A 116 13.79 -10.84 9.02
CA ALA A 116 15.14 -10.92 8.47
C ALA A 116 15.11 -11.07 6.94
N PHE A 117 14.30 -11.99 6.41
CA PHE A 117 14.09 -12.18 4.98
C PHE A 117 13.58 -10.89 4.30
N GLY A 118 12.57 -10.24 4.89
CA GLY A 118 12.04 -8.98 4.38
C GLY A 118 13.10 -7.88 4.29
N LYS A 119 13.96 -7.76 5.32
CA LYS A 119 15.09 -6.82 5.33
C LYS A 119 16.13 -7.17 4.26
N SER A 120 16.58 -8.42 4.20
CA SER A 120 17.57 -8.87 3.20
C SER A 120 17.08 -8.68 1.77
N LYS A 121 15.78 -8.90 1.52
CA LYS A 121 15.16 -8.66 0.22
C LYS A 121 15.20 -7.19 -0.16
N SER A 122 14.83 -6.30 0.76
CA SER A 122 14.89 -4.85 0.55
C SER A 122 16.31 -4.37 0.27
N ASP A 123 17.30 -4.85 1.04
CA ASP A 123 18.71 -4.54 0.84
C ASP A 123 19.22 -4.99 -0.55
N TYR A 124 18.85 -6.19 -0.99
CA TYR A 124 19.20 -6.72 -2.31
C TYR A 124 18.58 -5.86 -3.45
N GLU A 125 17.29 -5.55 -3.35
CA GLU A 125 16.60 -4.70 -4.34
C GLU A 125 17.21 -3.30 -4.41
N GLN A 126 17.61 -2.72 -3.27
CA GLN A 126 18.31 -1.45 -3.24
C GLN A 126 19.69 -1.55 -3.92
N ALA A 127 20.48 -2.57 -3.60
CA ALA A 127 21.78 -2.80 -4.23
C ALA A 127 21.65 -2.97 -5.77
N GLN A 128 20.61 -3.66 -6.23
CA GLN A 128 20.32 -3.84 -7.66
C GLN A 128 19.99 -2.51 -8.35
N LYS A 129 19.21 -1.63 -7.70
CA LYS A 129 18.91 -0.28 -8.20
C LYS A 129 20.16 0.58 -8.29
N GLU A 130 21.02 0.56 -7.27
CA GLU A 130 22.27 1.31 -7.25
C GLU A 130 23.26 0.85 -8.33
N LEU A 131 23.38 -0.46 -8.55
CA LEU A 131 24.19 -1.02 -9.65
C LEU A 131 23.64 -0.58 -11.01
N SER A 132 22.32 -0.66 -11.20
CA SER A 132 21.65 -0.24 -12.44
C SER A 132 21.89 1.24 -12.73
N GLN A 133 21.83 2.10 -11.71
CA GLN A 133 22.15 3.51 -11.85
C GLN A 133 23.62 3.73 -12.22
N SER A 134 24.54 3.02 -11.57
CA SER A 134 25.98 3.12 -11.87
C SER A 134 26.31 2.68 -13.31
N LEU A 135 25.62 1.65 -13.81
CA LEU A 135 25.74 1.21 -15.21
C LEU A 135 25.23 2.27 -16.19
N LYS A 136 24.10 2.91 -15.90
CA LYS A 136 23.58 4.04 -16.69
C LYS A 136 24.58 5.20 -16.71
N ASP A 137 25.11 5.59 -15.56
CA ASP A 137 26.07 6.70 -15.44
C ASP A 137 27.37 6.42 -16.21
N PHE A 138 27.79 5.15 -16.27
CA PHE A 138 28.93 4.72 -17.06
C PHE A 138 28.65 4.77 -18.56
N GLU A 139 27.50 4.25 -19.00
CA GLU A 139 27.10 4.29 -20.41
C GLU A 139 26.88 5.72 -20.90
N ASP A 140 26.30 6.59 -20.07
CA ASP A 140 26.19 8.02 -20.34
C ASP A 140 27.55 8.71 -20.46
N GLY A 141 28.51 8.32 -19.60
CA GLY A 141 29.89 8.77 -19.69
C GLY A 141 30.57 8.32 -20.98
N LYS A 142 30.39 7.05 -21.36
CA LYS A 142 30.95 6.45 -22.58
C LYS A 142 30.41 7.13 -23.83
N ASN A 143 29.13 7.52 -23.82
CA ASN A 143 28.47 8.22 -24.92
C ASN A 143 28.69 9.73 -24.93
N PHE A 144 29.45 10.29 -23.99
CA PHE A 144 29.74 11.72 -23.93
C PHE A 144 30.40 12.26 -25.21
N PRO A 145 31.40 11.60 -25.85
CA PRO A 145 31.98 12.08 -27.11
C PRO A 145 30.98 12.14 -28.27
N LEU A 146 30.02 11.21 -28.32
CA LEU A 146 28.94 11.25 -29.32
C LEU A 146 27.98 12.42 -29.04
N LYS A 147 27.67 12.69 -27.77
CA LYS A 147 26.90 13.88 -27.37
C LYS A 147 27.64 15.16 -27.77
N LEU A 148 28.96 15.23 -27.57
CA LEU A 148 29.80 16.33 -28.05
C LEU A 148 29.75 16.46 -29.57
N LYS A 149 29.95 15.37 -30.33
CA LYS A 149 29.91 15.40 -31.79
C LYS A 149 28.59 15.94 -32.31
N LYS A 150 27.45 15.50 -31.75
CA LYS A 150 26.12 16.02 -32.09
C LYS A 150 25.97 17.51 -31.72
N ALA A 151 26.50 17.90 -30.56
CA ALA A 151 26.54 19.28 -30.10
C ALA A 151 27.56 20.16 -30.83
N PHE A 152 28.44 19.61 -31.66
CA PHE A 152 29.29 20.39 -32.55
C PHE A 152 28.76 20.39 -33.99
N SER A 153 28.11 19.32 -34.45
CA SER A 153 27.52 19.27 -35.80
C SER A 153 26.38 20.26 -36.03
N GLY A 154 25.76 20.80 -34.97
CA GLY A 154 24.83 21.92 -35.15
C GLY A 154 25.53 23.26 -35.44
N LEU A 155 26.85 23.39 -35.18
CA LEU A 155 27.64 24.50 -35.74
C LEU A 155 27.83 24.37 -37.25
N ASP A 156 27.85 23.15 -37.78
CA ASP A 156 27.95 22.94 -39.22
C ASP A 156 26.72 23.50 -39.97
N GLN A 157 25.57 23.58 -39.29
CA GLN A 157 24.35 24.23 -39.81
C GLN A 157 24.43 25.78 -39.79
N LEU A 158 25.36 26.33 -39.01
CA LEU A 158 25.62 27.77 -38.90
C LEU A 158 26.47 28.27 -40.08
N THR A 159 27.34 27.40 -40.61
CA THR A 159 28.23 27.68 -41.74
C THR A 159 27.50 28.12 -43.03
N PRO A 160 26.45 27.43 -43.53
CA PRO A 160 25.69 27.89 -44.70
C PRO A 160 24.88 29.16 -44.42
N LEU A 161 24.29 29.32 -43.21
CA LEU A 161 23.61 30.57 -42.82
C LEU A 161 24.52 31.81 -42.85
N LEU A 162 25.83 31.62 -42.66
CA LEU A 162 26.85 32.66 -42.77
C LEU A 162 27.44 32.81 -44.19
N LYS A 163 27.27 31.82 -45.08
CA LYS A 163 27.79 31.82 -46.45
C LYS A 163 26.78 32.26 -47.50
N ASP A 164 25.50 31.92 -47.35
CA ASP A 164 24.45 32.20 -48.34
C ASP A 164 23.88 33.62 -48.25
N GLU A 165 24.22 34.37 -47.20
CA GLU A 165 23.58 35.65 -46.88
C GLU A 165 24.65 36.75 -46.93
N GLY A 166 24.75 37.42 -48.08
CA GLY A 166 25.56 38.63 -48.19
C GLY A 166 25.15 39.71 -47.18
N PRO A 167 26.00 40.73 -46.91
CA PRO A 167 25.84 41.70 -45.82
C PRO A 167 24.57 42.58 -45.86
N GLY A 168 23.65 42.38 -46.81
CA GLY A 168 22.44 43.19 -47.01
C GLY A 168 21.14 42.66 -46.39
N ASN A 169 21.05 41.40 -45.95
CA ASN A 169 19.81 40.83 -45.42
C ASN A 169 19.79 40.76 -43.88
N LEU A 170 19.31 41.84 -43.26
CA LEU A 170 19.16 42.00 -41.80
C LEU A 170 18.38 40.86 -41.12
N SER A 171 17.36 40.31 -41.78
CA SER A 171 16.53 39.24 -41.20
C SER A 171 17.33 37.95 -40.99
N SER A 172 18.22 37.65 -41.93
CA SER A 172 19.01 36.43 -41.86
C SER A 172 20.28 36.58 -41.03
N LEU A 173 20.89 37.76 -41.01
CA LEU A 173 21.91 38.10 -40.02
C LEU A 173 21.36 37.96 -38.58
N TYR A 174 20.11 38.39 -38.36
CA TYR A 174 19.42 38.20 -37.08
C TYR A 174 19.17 36.72 -36.75
N LYS A 175 18.74 35.91 -37.72
CA LYS A 175 18.59 34.45 -37.54
C LYS A 175 19.91 33.76 -37.20
N ALA A 176 20.99 34.10 -37.90
CA ALA A 176 22.33 33.57 -37.65
C ALA A 176 22.82 33.97 -36.24
N TYR A 177 22.63 35.23 -35.84
CA TYR A 177 22.96 35.72 -34.50
C TYR A 177 22.19 34.98 -33.40
N TYR A 178 20.86 34.85 -33.54
CA TYR A 178 20.04 34.19 -32.54
C TYR A 178 20.34 32.69 -32.44
N PHE A 179 20.57 32.04 -33.58
CA PHE A 179 21.01 30.65 -33.60
C PHE A 179 22.38 30.50 -32.90
N ALA A 180 23.35 31.36 -33.20
CA ALA A 180 24.66 31.37 -32.55
C ALA A 180 24.59 31.63 -31.04
N ASP A 181 23.78 32.58 -30.57
CA ASP A 181 23.60 32.84 -29.14
C ASP A 181 22.95 31.65 -28.42
N LYS A 182 21.89 31.07 -28.99
CA LYS A 182 21.23 29.86 -28.46
C LYS A 182 22.20 28.69 -28.40
N TYR A 183 23.03 28.51 -29.42
CA TYR A 183 24.00 27.42 -29.50
C TYR A 183 25.19 27.64 -28.54
N ASN A 184 25.69 28.87 -28.42
CA ASN A 184 26.74 29.24 -27.46
C ASN A 184 26.26 29.00 -26.01
N LYS A 185 25.00 29.32 -25.70
CA LYS A 185 24.38 28.98 -24.41
C LYS A 185 24.30 27.46 -24.16
N GLN A 186 24.18 26.63 -25.20
CA GLN A 186 24.22 25.18 -25.07
C GLN A 186 25.65 24.66 -24.87
N LEU A 187 26.61 25.16 -25.66
CA LEU A 187 28.03 24.78 -25.55
C LEU A 187 28.64 25.16 -24.19
N LYS A 188 28.31 26.35 -23.65
CA LYS A 188 28.77 26.80 -22.32
C LYS A 188 28.36 25.86 -21.18
N LYS A 189 27.30 25.05 -21.36
CA LYS A 189 26.84 24.07 -20.37
C LYS A 189 27.64 22.76 -20.41
N ILE A 190 28.40 22.54 -21.47
CA ILE A 190 29.17 21.32 -21.69
C ILE A 190 30.60 21.55 -21.16
N LYS A 191 30.92 20.97 -20.00
CA LYS A 191 32.32 20.91 -19.54
C LYS A 191 33.11 19.92 -20.39
N ILE A 192 34.00 20.43 -21.24
CA ILE A 192 34.91 19.60 -22.03
C ILE A 192 36.06 19.17 -21.11
N ALA A 193 36.03 17.93 -20.64
CA ALA A 193 37.18 17.32 -19.99
C ALA A 193 38.27 17.04 -21.04
N ASN A 194 39.54 17.24 -20.70
CA ASN A 194 40.63 16.76 -21.55
C ASN A 194 40.58 15.21 -21.62
N VAL A 195 41.28 14.62 -22.60
CA VAL A 195 41.26 13.17 -22.84
C VAL A 195 41.71 12.37 -21.61
N THR A 196 42.68 12.89 -20.86
CA THR A 196 43.21 12.25 -19.64
C THR A 196 42.16 12.19 -18.55
N ASP A 197 41.48 13.31 -18.28
CA ASP A 197 40.42 13.43 -17.28
C ASP A 197 39.19 12.60 -17.66
N PHE A 198 38.81 12.59 -18.94
CA PHE A 198 37.74 11.73 -19.45
C PHE A 198 38.03 10.24 -19.18
N LYS A 199 39.24 9.77 -19.54
CA LYS A 199 39.67 8.39 -19.30
C LYS A 199 39.71 8.07 -17.80
N LYS A 200 40.22 8.98 -16.98
CA LYS A 200 40.28 8.84 -15.52
C LYS A 200 38.88 8.70 -14.92
N ASN A 201 37.94 9.54 -15.34
CA ASN A 201 36.55 9.52 -14.87
C ASN A 201 35.83 8.23 -15.27
N LEU A 202 36.01 7.76 -16.51
CA LEU A 202 35.43 6.48 -16.95
C LEU A 202 35.99 5.28 -16.16
N LYS A 203 37.31 5.24 -15.94
CA LYS A 203 37.93 4.20 -15.11
C LYS A 203 37.42 4.22 -13.67
N ALA A 204 37.25 5.40 -13.09
CA ALA A 204 36.69 5.55 -11.75
C ALA A 204 35.25 5.01 -11.68
N LYS A 205 34.38 5.38 -12.63
CA LYS A 205 33.02 4.84 -12.73
C LYS A 205 32.99 3.32 -12.91
N TRP A 206 33.87 2.78 -13.75
CA TRP A 206 34.00 1.32 -13.93
C TRP A 206 34.40 0.61 -12.65
N LYS A 207 35.33 1.18 -11.87
CA LYS A 207 35.73 0.65 -10.57
C LYS A 207 34.54 0.60 -9.60
N VAL A 208 33.74 1.67 -9.54
CA VAL A 208 32.51 1.73 -8.71
C VAL A 208 31.52 0.64 -9.10
N ILE A 209 31.32 0.38 -10.40
CA ILE A 209 30.47 -0.75 -10.86
C ILE A 209 30.99 -2.08 -10.32
N GLY A 210 32.31 -2.31 -10.38
CA GLY A 210 32.92 -3.53 -9.84
C GLY A 210 32.69 -3.69 -8.34
N GLU A 211 32.81 -2.61 -7.56
CA GLU A 211 32.52 -2.60 -6.12
C GLU A 211 31.03 -2.87 -5.84
N LYS A 212 30.13 -2.25 -6.61
CA LYS A 212 28.67 -2.45 -6.48
C LYS A 212 28.22 -3.86 -6.87
N LYS A 213 28.87 -4.50 -7.86
CA LYS A 213 28.62 -5.92 -8.19
C LYS A 213 28.97 -6.83 -7.01
N LYS A 214 30.16 -6.67 -6.44
CA LYS A 214 30.56 -7.44 -5.26
C LYS A 214 29.61 -7.25 -4.08
N GLU A 215 29.08 -6.04 -3.91
CA GLU A 215 28.08 -5.78 -2.87
C GLU A 215 26.75 -6.46 -3.18
N LEU A 216 26.28 -6.42 -4.44
CA LEU A 216 25.09 -7.15 -4.86
C LEU A 216 25.21 -8.65 -4.59
N ASP A 217 26.34 -9.27 -4.94
CA ASP A 217 26.60 -10.70 -4.74
C ASP A 217 26.55 -11.08 -3.24
N LYS A 218 27.09 -10.21 -2.36
CA LYS A 218 27.00 -10.38 -0.91
C LYS A 218 25.56 -10.29 -0.41
N LYS A 219 24.79 -9.33 -0.91
CA LYS A 219 23.38 -9.15 -0.53
C LYS A 219 22.50 -10.30 -1.04
N GLU A 220 22.80 -10.83 -2.23
CA GLU A 220 22.16 -12.04 -2.76
C GLU A 220 22.44 -13.26 -1.88
N SER A 221 23.70 -13.45 -1.49
CA SER A 221 24.08 -14.53 -0.57
C SER A 221 23.34 -14.41 0.77
N ALA A 222 23.26 -13.21 1.35
CA ALA A 222 22.53 -12.97 2.59
C ALA A 222 21.01 -13.17 2.46
N LEU A 223 20.44 -12.87 1.30
CA LEU A 223 19.03 -13.13 0.99
C LEU A 223 18.77 -14.65 0.94
N GLU A 224 19.66 -15.41 0.30
CA GLU A 224 19.53 -16.87 0.23
C GLU A 224 19.65 -17.53 1.61
N THR A 225 20.60 -17.09 2.44
CA THR A 225 20.69 -17.55 3.84
C THR A 225 19.40 -17.24 4.61
N ALA A 226 18.88 -16.01 4.53
CA ALA A 226 17.65 -15.63 5.23
C ALA A 226 16.42 -16.41 4.71
N LYS A 227 16.41 -16.80 3.43
CA LYS A 227 15.36 -17.64 2.86
C LYS A 227 15.42 -19.06 3.41
N GLN A 228 16.60 -19.66 3.49
CA GLN A 228 16.79 -20.98 4.09
C GLN A 228 16.38 -20.99 5.56
N GLU A 229 16.77 -19.97 6.35
CA GLU A 229 16.35 -19.83 7.74
C GLU A 229 14.84 -19.72 7.89
N LEU A 230 14.17 -18.99 6.99
CA LEU A 230 12.71 -18.89 6.95
C LEU A 230 12.04 -20.24 6.66
N GLU A 231 12.54 -20.98 5.66
CA GLU A 231 12.03 -22.31 5.31
C GLU A 231 12.22 -23.31 6.45
N THR A 232 13.39 -23.30 7.10
CA THR A 232 13.67 -24.13 8.29
C THR A 232 12.72 -23.80 9.43
N ALA A 233 12.58 -22.52 9.81
CA ALA A 233 11.70 -22.11 10.89
C ALA A 233 10.22 -22.48 10.62
N GLN A 234 9.78 -22.36 9.36
CA GLN A 234 8.43 -22.75 8.96
C GLN A 234 8.22 -24.27 9.03
N LYS A 235 9.21 -25.04 8.60
CA LYS A 235 9.18 -26.51 8.68
C LYS A 235 9.14 -26.98 10.14
N GLU A 236 10.01 -26.45 11.00
CA GLU A 236 10.07 -26.81 12.41
C GLU A 236 8.75 -26.50 13.13
N LEU A 237 8.16 -25.32 12.90
CA LEU A 237 6.86 -24.98 13.48
C LEU A 237 5.75 -25.92 12.99
N SER A 238 5.77 -26.29 11.71
CA SER A 238 4.80 -27.25 11.16
C SER A 238 4.96 -28.64 11.78
N GLU A 239 6.19 -29.14 11.92
CA GLU A 239 6.47 -30.45 12.49
C GLU A 239 6.05 -30.55 13.97
N ILE A 240 6.37 -29.54 14.78
CA ILE A 240 5.96 -29.54 16.19
C ILE A 240 4.44 -29.41 16.33
N THR A 241 3.78 -28.59 15.50
CA THR A 241 2.33 -28.42 15.55
C THR A 241 1.59 -29.69 15.13
N GLN A 242 2.06 -30.37 14.08
CA GLN A 242 1.46 -31.63 13.60
C GLN A 242 1.63 -32.76 14.61
N ASN A 243 2.77 -32.82 15.30
CA ASN A 243 3.07 -33.87 16.26
C ASN A 243 2.62 -33.54 17.69
N ARG A 244 2.08 -32.34 17.92
CA ARG A 244 1.74 -31.81 19.25
C ARG A 244 0.92 -32.79 20.07
N GLU A 245 -0.21 -33.26 19.53
CA GLU A 245 -1.12 -34.15 20.27
C GLU A 245 -0.47 -35.51 20.57
N ALA A 246 0.21 -36.11 19.60
CA ALA A 246 0.90 -37.38 19.77
C ALA A 246 2.01 -37.31 20.83
N GLN A 247 2.80 -36.23 20.84
CA GLN A 247 3.90 -36.07 21.80
C GLN A 247 3.41 -35.72 23.21
N ILE A 248 2.37 -34.90 23.33
CA ILE A 248 1.71 -34.65 24.63
C ILE A 248 1.20 -35.96 25.22
N LEU A 249 0.47 -36.76 24.43
CA LEU A 249 -0.06 -38.05 24.89
C LEU A 249 1.07 -39.02 25.28
N GLN A 250 2.13 -39.10 24.47
CA GLN A 250 3.29 -39.95 24.78
C GLN A 250 3.98 -39.55 26.09
N ASN A 251 4.09 -38.25 26.39
CA ASN A 251 4.67 -37.77 27.64
C ASN A 251 3.75 -37.96 28.84
N ILE A 252 2.43 -37.85 28.66
CA ILE A 252 1.44 -38.18 29.69
C ILE A 252 1.49 -39.69 30.00
N ASP A 253 1.63 -40.55 28.99
CA ASP A 253 1.72 -42.01 29.19
C ASP A 253 2.96 -42.42 30.00
N LYS A 254 4.06 -41.66 29.91
CA LYS A 254 5.26 -41.87 30.75
C LYS A 254 5.06 -41.50 32.22
N LEU A 255 3.97 -40.80 32.56
CA LEU A 255 3.64 -40.51 33.95
C LEU A 255 3.05 -41.71 34.68
N LYS A 256 2.64 -42.78 33.99
CA LYS A 256 2.02 -43.99 34.58
C LYS A 256 2.94 -44.63 35.61
#